data_AF-A0A939R9F3-F1
#
_entry.id   AF-A0A939R9F3-F1
#
_cell.length_a   1.000
_cell.length_b   1.000
_cell.length_c   1.000
_cell.angle_alpha   90.00
_cell.angle_beta   90.00
_cell.angle_gamma   90.00
#
_symmetry.space_group_name_H-M   'P 1'
#
loop_
_entity.id
_entity.type
_entity.pdbx_description
1 polymer ?
#
loop_
_entity_poly.entity_id
_entity_poly.type
_entity_poly.pdbx_seq_one_letter_code
_entity_poly.pdbx_strand_id
1 'polypeptide(L)'
;MRYFITEDERKRTGSTAFIEFQKGRFDGECWHIDSICMDEDKFYELHLRRLFSMTLPQFDYYGITQVSGEEFKRVVEASADFSDNNDVAACIGELKEWIGEAEDEDILFTICGM
;
A
#
# COMPACT_ATOMS: atom_id res chain seq x y z
N MET A 1 5.96 -7.04 10.28
CA MET A 1 6.26 -6.03 9.25
C MET A 1 6.79 -4.79 9.96
N ARG A 2 7.78 -4.09 9.41
CA ARG A 2 8.40 -2.88 9.96
C ARG A 2 7.57 -1.64 9.63
N TYR A 3 6.93 -1.60 8.46
CA TYR A 3 6.23 -0.42 7.95
C TYR A 3 4.71 -0.52 8.07
N PHE A 4 4.20 -1.75 8.08
CA PHE A 4 2.78 -2.05 8.16
C PHE A 4 2.43 -2.76 9.45
N ILE A 5 1.18 -2.60 9.88
CA ILE A 5 0.54 -3.36 10.96
C ILE A 5 -0.73 -4.01 10.43
N THR A 6 -1.21 -5.06 11.09
CA THR A 6 -2.52 -5.67 10.80
C THR A 6 -3.66 -4.76 11.24
N GLU A 7 -4.87 -4.97 10.70
CA GLU A 7 -6.06 -4.25 11.13
C GLU A 7 -6.36 -4.44 12.64
N ASP A 8 -6.11 -5.63 13.18
CA ASP A 8 -6.28 -5.91 14.61
C ASP A 8 -5.28 -5.11 15.48
N GLU A 9 -4.03 -4.95 15.03
CA GLU A 9 -3.06 -4.06 15.67
C GLU A 9 -3.47 -2.60 15.54
N ARG A 10 -3.97 -2.16 14.38
CA ARG A 10 -4.47 -0.80 14.17
C ARG A 10 -5.58 -0.46 15.14
N LYS A 11 -6.58 -1.34 15.30
CA LYS A 11 -7.69 -1.16 16.28
C LYS A 11 -7.19 -0.96 17.70
N ARG A 12 -6.13 -1.67 18.11
CA ARG A 12 -5.51 -1.51 19.44
C ARG A 12 -4.83 -0.17 19.65
N THR A 13 -4.40 0.52 18.59
CA THR A 13 -3.79 1.85 18.71
C THR A 13 -4.79 2.93 19.11
N GLY A 14 -6.09 2.73 18.79
CA GLY A 14 -7.13 3.74 18.98
C GLY A 14 -7.05 4.92 18.01
N SER A 15 -6.12 4.91 17.05
CA SER A 15 -5.95 5.96 16.04
C SER A 15 -6.68 5.60 14.73
N THR A 16 -7.11 6.63 14.02
CA THR A 16 -7.75 6.55 12.69
C THR A 16 -6.86 7.04 11.57
N ALA A 17 -5.63 7.53 11.85
CA ALA A 17 -4.72 8.11 10.87
C ALA A 17 -3.89 7.02 10.16
N PHE A 18 -4.58 6.16 9.42
CA PHE A 18 -3.97 5.05 8.69
C PHE A 18 -4.49 4.98 7.25
N ILE A 19 -3.63 4.56 6.34
CA ILE A 19 -3.99 4.17 4.98
C ILE A 19 -4.10 2.64 4.96
N GLU A 20 -5.22 2.15 4.47
CA GLU A 20 -5.50 0.72 4.36
C GLU A 20 -5.06 0.16 3.01
N PHE A 21 -4.50 -1.05 3.03
CA PHE A 21 -4.23 -1.87 1.86
C PHE A 21 -5.01 -3.17 1.97
N GLN A 22 -5.87 -3.44 0.99
CA GLN A 22 -6.76 -4.61 0.90
C GLN A 22 -6.32 -5.53 -0.23
N LYS A 23 -6.49 -6.85 -0.08
CA LYS A 23 -6.23 -7.77 -1.19
C LYS A 23 -7.30 -7.66 -2.27
N GLY A 24 -6.87 -7.75 -3.53
CA GLY A 24 -7.78 -7.78 -4.67
C GLY A 24 -8.57 -6.48 -4.86
N ARG A 25 -9.77 -6.62 -5.42
CA ARG A 25 -10.68 -5.52 -5.75
C ARG A 25 -11.41 -5.00 -4.52
N PHE A 26 -11.55 -3.68 -4.44
CA PHE A 26 -12.46 -3.03 -3.50
C PHE A 26 -13.89 -3.58 -3.61
N ASP A 27 -14.46 -4.00 -2.48
CA ASP A 27 -15.78 -4.62 -2.39
C ASP A 27 -16.85 -3.69 -1.78
N GLY A 28 -16.47 -2.45 -1.42
CA GLY A 28 -17.36 -1.47 -0.81
C GLY A 28 -17.17 -1.31 0.70
N GLU A 29 -16.33 -2.14 1.32
CA GLU A 29 -16.04 -2.09 2.75
C GLU A 29 -14.56 -1.79 3.02
N CYS A 30 -14.29 -1.12 4.13
CA CYS A 30 -12.95 -0.84 4.63
C CYS A 30 -12.67 -1.66 5.89
N TRP A 31 -11.40 -1.77 6.22
CA TRP A 31 -10.85 -2.38 7.43
C TRP A 31 -11.08 -3.88 7.50
N HIS A 32 -10.75 -4.59 6.40
CA HIS A 32 -10.82 -6.05 6.35
C HIS A 32 -9.83 -6.69 7.32
N ILE A 33 -10.16 -7.88 7.80
CA ILE A 33 -9.34 -8.59 8.81
C ILE A 33 -7.96 -8.97 8.28
N ASP A 34 -7.83 -9.15 6.97
CA ASP A 34 -6.59 -9.48 6.27
C ASP A 34 -5.88 -8.25 5.70
N SER A 35 -6.46 -7.06 5.85
CA SER A 35 -5.82 -5.80 5.49
C SER A 35 -4.57 -5.53 6.32
N ILE A 36 -3.63 -4.84 5.68
CA ILE A 36 -2.52 -4.19 6.36
C ILE A 36 -2.71 -2.68 6.31
N CYS A 37 -2.25 -2.01 7.36
CA CYS A 37 -2.44 -0.60 7.58
C CYS A 37 -1.08 0.08 7.73
N MET A 38 -0.93 1.24 7.12
CA MET A 38 0.24 2.10 7.26
C MET A 38 -0.15 3.40 7.94
N ASP A 39 0.63 3.79 8.96
CA ASP A 39 0.48 5.08 9.61
C ASP A 39 0.72 6.23 8.61
N GLU A 40 -0.15 7.25 8.61
CA GLU A 40 -0.07 8.34 7.63
C GLU A 40 1.27 9.10 7.70
N ASP A 41 1.82 9.32 8.90
CA ASP A 41 3.11 9.99 9.05
C ASP A 41 4.20 9.17 8.37
N LYS A 42 4.14 7.82 8.50
CA LYS A 42 5.08 6.92 7.81
C LYS A 42 4.93 7.00 6.30
N PHE A 43 3.70 7.06 5.79
CA PHE A 43 3.42 7.20 4.37
C PHE A 43 4.00 8.50 3.79
N TYR A 44 3.88 9.59 4.54
CA TYR A 44 4.43 10.90 4.18
C TYR A 44 5.97 10.91 4.22
N GLU A 45 6.56 10.39 5.29
CA GLU A 45 8.01 10.29 5.48
C GLU A 45 8.69 9.49 4.37
N LEU A 46 8.06 8.41 3.90
CA LEU A 46 8.56 7.58 2.82
C LEU A 46 8.27 8.15 1.41
N HIS A 47 7.63 9.32 1.34
CA HIS A 47 7.23 9.97 0.08
C HIS A 47 6.39 9.06 -0.84
N LEU A 48 5.60 8.14 -0.26
CA LEU A 48 4.83 7.17 -1.03
C LEU A 48 3.75 7.82 -1.89
N ARG A 49 3.22 8.97 -1.46
CA ARG A 49 2.33 9.79 -2.31
C ARG A 49 2.99 10.10 -3.65
N ARG A 50 4.25 10.54 -3.64
CA ARG A 50 4.99 10.90 -4.86
C ARG A 50 5.29 9.66 -5.69
N LEU A 51 5.72 8.57 -5.05
CA LEU A 51 5.98 7.29 -5.73
C LEU A 51 4.73 6.77 -6.44
N PHE A 52 3.61 6.70 -5.74
CA PHE A 52 2.34 6.20 -6.26
C PHE A 52 1.78 7.13 -7.34
N SER A 53 1.77 8.45 -7.15
CA SER A 53 1.34 9.38 -8.20
C SER A 53 2.16 9.27 -9.50
N MET A 54 3.43 8.86 -9.42
CA MET A 54 4.28 8.69 -10.60
C MET A 54 4.09 7.34 -11.31
N THR A 55 3.63 6.32 -10.60
CA THR A 55 3.64 4.91 -11.08
C THR A 55 2.24 4.35 -11.34
N LEU A 56 1.25 4.90 -10.66
CA LEU A 56 -0.16 4.52 -10.68
C LEU A 56 -0.98 5.66 -11.32
N PRO A 57 -1.43 5.52 -12.58
CA PRO A 57 -2.12 6.59 -13.31
C PRO A 57 -3.42 7.07 -12.66
N GLN A 58 -4.11 6.19 -11.93
CA GLN A 58 -5.38 6.46 -11.26
C GLN A 58 -5.22 6.63 -9.75
N PHE A 59 -4.01 6.93 -9.27
CA PHE A 59 -3.79 7.11 -7.84
C PHE A 59 -4.61 8.29 -7.30
N ASP A 60 -5.46 7.98 -6.33
CA ASP A 60 -6.23 8.94 -5.56
C ASP A 60 -5.85 8.83 -4.08
N TYR A 61 -5.29 9.91 -3.54
CA TYR A 61 -4.87 9.97 -2.13
C TYR A 61 -6.06 9.97 -1.16
N TYR A 62 -7.21 10.48 -1.58
CA TYR A 62 -8.42 10.58 -0.76
C TYR A 62 -9.51 9.59 -1.22
N GLY A 63 -9.15 8.64 -2.09
CA GLY A 63 -10.09 7.75 -2.75
C GLY A 63 -9.58 6.32 -2.82
N ILE A 64 -10.22 5.53 -3.67
CA ILE A 64 -9.91 4.12 -3.86
C ILE A 64 -8.99 3.97 -5.07
N THR A 65 -7.82 3.38 -4.87
CA THR A 65 -6.89 3.05 -5.95
C THR A 65 -6.73 1.54 -6.06
N GLN A 66 -7.29 0.93 -7.10
CA GLN A 66 -7.08 -0.50 -7.40
C GLN A 66 -5.80 -0.65 -8.22
N VAL A 67 -4.91 -1.56 -7.80
CA VAL A 67 -3.57 -1.71 -8.38
C VAL A 67 -3.43 -3.07 -9.05
N SER A 68 -3.22 -3.07 -10.36
CA SER A 68 -2.93 -4.27 -11.15
C SER A 68 -1.50 -4.78 -10.95
N GLY A 69 -1.23 -6.01 -11.41
CA GLY A 69 0.12 -6.57 -11.36
C GLY A 69 1.15 -5.78 -12.17
N GLU A 70 0.77 -5.27 -13.34
CA GLU A 70 1.65 -4.44 -14.17
C GLU A 70 1.96 -3.09 -13.51
N GLU A 71 0.95 -2.48 -12.87
CA GLU A 71 1.11 -1.25 -12.09
C GLU A 71 2.03 -1.46 -10.90
N PHE A 72 1.81 -2.52 -10.13
CA PHE A 72 2.64 -2.81 -8.97
C PHE A 72 4.08 -3.15 -9.37
N LYS A 73 4.29 -3.81 -10.50
CA LYS A 73 5.64 -4.02 -11.04
C LYS A 73 6.37 -2.68 -11.28
N ARG A 74 5.68 -1.67 -11.83
CA ARG A 74 6.26 -0.31 -12.00
C ARG A 74 6.54 0.35 -10.66
N VAL A 75 5.68 0.16 -9.65
CA VAL A 75 5.95 0.64 -8.27
C VAL A 75 7.23 0.01 -7.73
N VAL A 76 7.39 -1.30 -7.86
CA VAL A 76 8.58 -2.04 -7.41
C VAL A 76 9.84 -1.53 -8.11
N GLU A 77 9.81 -1.41 -9.44
CA GLU A 77 10.94 -0.89 -10.22
C GLU A 77 11.29 0.55 -9.83
N ALA A 78 10.30 1.44 -9.76
CA ALA A 78 10.53 2.82 -9.37
C ALA A 78 11.01 2.96 -7.91
N SER A 79 10.56 2.09 -7.00
CA SER A 79 10.94 2.14 -5.59
C SER A 79 12.44 1.91 -5.35
N ALA A 80 13.12 1.17 -6.24
CA ALA A 80 14.56 0.95 -6.18
C ALA A 80 15.35 2.22 -6.51
N ASP A 81 14.84 3.04 -7.44
CA ASP A 81 15.45 4.30 -7.87
C ASP A 81 14.96 5.50 -7.05
N PHE A 82 13.92 5.33 -6.23
CA PHE A 82 13.24 6.41 -5.52
C PHE A 82 14.02 6.96 -4.33
N SER A 83 15.19 6.40 -4.00
CA SER A 83 15.83 6.67 -2.71
C SER A 83 17.32 7.00 -2.76
N ASP A 84 17.66 8.09 -2.05
CA ASP A 84 18.98 8.33 -1.45
C ASP A 84 19.17 7.53 -0.13
N ASN A 85 18.14 6.80 0.35
CA ASN A 85 18.13 6.07 1.62
C ASN A 85 17.20 4.83 1.56
N ASN A 86 17.72 3.63 1.85
CA ASN A 86 17.17 2.29 1.54
C ASN A 86 15.75 1.91 2.04
N ASP A 87 14.99 2.80 2.69
CA ASP A 87 13.75 2.45 3.40
C ASP A 87 12.49 2.33 2.51
N VAL A 88 12.44 2.98 1.33
CA VAL A 88 11.28 2.89 0.41
C VAL A 88 11.19 1.51 -0.23
N ALA A 89 12.30 1.00 -0.77
CA ALA A 89 12.35 -0.32 -1.38
C ALA A 89 12.04 -1.44 -0.37
N ALA A 90 12.49 -1.29 0.89
CA ALA A 90 12.15 -2.21 1.97
C ALA A 90 10.65 -2.20 2.30
N CYS A 91 10.03 -1.02 2.35
CA CYS A 91 8.57 -0.88 2.52
C CYS A 91 7.79 -1.56 1.39
N ILE A 92 8.15 -1.31 0.13
CA ILE A 92 7.50 -1.95 -1.02
C ILE A 92 7.76 -3.46 -1.04
N GLY A 93 8.92 -3.90 -0.56
CA GLY A 93 9.25 -5.31 -0.34
C GLY A 93 8.29 -5.99 0.64
N GLU A 94 8.01 -5.37 1.79
CA GLU A 94 7.02 -5.91 2.75
C GLU A 94 5.61 -5.97 2.15
N LEU A 95 5.20 -4.94 1.40
CA LEU A 95 3.92 -4.95 0.70
C LEU A 95 3.85 -6.11 -0.31
N LYS A 96 4.92 -6.33 -1.07
CA LYS A 96 5.05 -7.44 -2.02
C LYS A 96 4.95 -8.80 -1.32
N GLU A 97 5.63 -8.98 -0.19
CA GLU A 97 5.55 -10.21 0.60
C GLU A 97 4.12 -10.49 1.11
N TRP A 98 3.41 -9.45 1.55
CA TRP A 98 2.03 -9.61 2.02
C TRP A 98 1.05 -9.93 0.89
N ILE A 99 1.20 -9.32 -0.30
CA ILE A 99 0.41 -9.67 -1.49
C ILE A 99 0.57 -11.17 -1.79
N GLY A 100 1.81 -11.66 -1.78
CA GLY A 100 2.16 -13.06 -2.05
C GLY A 100 2.17 -13.39 -3.55
N GLU A 101 2.07 -14.68 -3.89
CA GLU A 101 1.91 -15.17 -5.27
C GLU A 101 0.47 -14.95 -5.75
N ALA A 102 0.06 -13.70 -5.91
CA ALA A 102 -1.18 -13.36 -6.58
C ALA A 102 -0.94 -13.44 -8.10
N GLU A 103 -0.78 -14.66 -8.62
CA GLU A 103 -0.39 -14.91 -10.02
C GLU A 103 -1.55 -14.75 -11.02
N ASP A 104 -2.80 -14.63 -10.58
CA ASP A 104 -3.98 -14.73 -11.48
C ASP A 104 -5.09 -13.68 -11.24
N GLU A 105 -4.85 -12.60 -10.49
CA GLU A 105 -5.83 -11.53 -10.33
C GLU A 105 -5.49 -10.28 -11.18
N ASP A 106 -6.51 -9.75 -11.87
CA ASP A 106 -6.40 -8.47 -12.61
C ASP A 106 -5.97 -7.31 -11.70
N ILE A 107 -6.37 -7.36 -10.42
CA ILE A 107 -6.05 -6.39 -9.38
C ILE A 107 -5.40 -7.15 -8.22
N LEU A 108 -4.18 -6.78 -7.84
CA LEU A 108 -3.45 -7.41 -6.75
C LEU A 108 -3.94 -6.91 -5.38
N PHE A 109 -4.15 -5.60 -5.27
CA PHE A 109 -4.57 -4.96 -4.04
C PHE A 109 -5.24 -3.63 -4.32
N THR A 110 -5.91 -3.11 -3.30
CA THR A 110 -6.56 -1.81 -3.29
C THR A 110 -5.94 -0.95 -2.18
N ILE A 111 -5.59 0.29 -2.50
CA ILE A 111 -5.24 1.33 -1.53
C ILE A 111 -6.52 2.10 -1.21
N CYS A 112 -6.92 2.14 0.05
CA CYS A 112 -8.00 3.00 0.52
C CYS A 112 -7.37 4.25 1.12
N GLY A 113 -7.50 5.37 0.41
CA GLY A 113 -7.06 6.69 0.84
C GLY A 113 -7.77 7.18 2.10
N MET A 114 -7.28 8.28 2.66
CA MET A 114 -7.85 8.89 3.87
C MET A 114 -9.08 9.76 3.61
#